data_AF-A0A9D1EAB9-F1
#
_entry.id   AF-A0A9D1EAB9-F1
#
_cell.length_a   1.000
_cell.length_b   1.000
_cell.length_c   1.000
_cell.angle_alpha   90.00
_cell.angle_beta   90.00
_cell.angle_gamma   90.00
#
_symmetry.space_group_name_H-M   'P 1'
#
loop_
_entity.id
_entity.type
_entity.pdbx_description
1 polymer ?
#
loop_
_entity_poly.entity_id
_entity_poly.type
_entity_poly.pdbx_seq_one_letter_code
_entity_poly.pdbx_strand_id
1 'polypeptide(L)'
;GAFSFDGEALEAEAVIRNTGERAGKEVLQLYIGKPETDMEQPEKELVFFEKTKELVPGEEQTISIYVPVKMLTSFSEEEKAYILSAGEYRIYAGNSADAELCGSISVSEKRIVKKAEHLMKCGKKFTRLSRKDPEGTLPAGEFSGVVPGKTTFLPYQERRSYPAGKSLTERIQEQGSRIMFDEVRKDPKLSAKFAEQLTPAELARLTVCASAGWGMEGIGEAGRVFRLDGYGLPDFPVSDGNSGINLNVKNIGMPSGAVLCASFNKALCEETGRVIGEEAKELGIPLVLAPAFNIHRNPLNGRQPEYFSEDPYLSGVMAGHYARGMESAGTAACYKHLIGNNCESSRKRNQSLISERAIREIYFRTYEYAMEIHMPASVMTAYNAVNGCPTAADEELIMGLLREENGFDGFVMTDWTTYDTVDVAAMVQAGNCWITPGSNDNTYTDQIVKGLEEGRIDLGRLRENVAALIRTMARFA
;
A
#
# COMPACT_ATOMS: atom_id res chain seq x y z
N GLY A 1 -22.98 25.88 -0.26
CA GLY A 1 -22.94 26.76 -1.45
C GLY A 1 -23.49 26.01 -2.66
N ALA A 2 -23.54 26.64 -3.83
CA ALA A 2 -23.82 25.92 -5.06
C ALA A 2 -22.63 24.99 -5.40
N PHE A 3 -22.91 23.84 -5.97
CA PHE A 3 -21.90 22.93 -6.51
C PHE A 3 -21.53 23.38 -7.93
N SER A 4 -20.23 23.43 -8.23
CA SER A 4 -19.73 23.67 -9.58
C SER A 4 -18.90 22.49 -10.06
N PHE A 5 -19.08 22.09 -11.32
CA PHE A 5 -18.27 21.07 -11.97
C PHE A 5 -17.85 21.56 -13.35
N ASP A 6 -16.55 21.63 -13.59
CA ASP A 6 -15.97 22.15 -14.83
C ASP A 6 -15.55 21.03 -15.82
N GLY A 7 -15.78 19.77 -15.44
CA GLY A 7 -15.33 18.60 -16.18
C GLY A 7 -14.11 17.91 -15.54
N GLU A 8 -13.32 18.62 -14.74
CA GLU A 8 -12.09 18.14 -14.12
C GLU A 8 -12.17 18.09 -12.59
N ALA A 9 -12.95 18.96 -11.96
CA ALA A 9 -13.18 18.93 -10.52
C ALA A 9 -14.58 19.41 -10.15
N LEU A 10 -15.12 18.81 -9.09
CA LEU A 10 -16.29 19.27 -8.37
C LEU A 10 -15.84 20.15 -7.20
N GLU A 11 -16.36 21.38 -7.14
CA GLU A 11 -16.03 22.36 -6.12
C GLU A 11 -17.28 22.89 -5.43
N ALA A 12 -17.16 23.19 -4.14
CA ALA A 12 -18.21 23.81 -3.34
C ALA A 12 -17.64 24.41 -2.05
N GLU A 13 -18.49 25.12 -1.32
CA GLU A 13 -18.21 25.54 0.06
C GLU A 13 -19.33 25.09 0.99
N ALA A 14 -18.96 24.66 2.19
CA ALA A 14 -19.87 24.34 3.27
C ALA A 14 -19.54 25.19 4.50
N VAL A 15 -20.57 25.75 5.14
CA VAL A 15 -20.43 26.50 6.40
C VAL A 15 -20.90 25.61 7.52
N ILE A 16 -20.01 25.33 8.48
CA ILE A 16 -20.30 24.55 9.67
C ILE A 16 -20.37 25.49 10.86
N ARG A 17 -21.51 25.48 11.56
CA ARG A 17 -21.76 26.31 12.75
C ARG A 17 -21.90 25.46 13.99
N ASN A 18 -21.27 25.87 15.08
CA ASN A 18 -21.62 25.34 16.39
C ASN A 18 -22.89 26.04 16.91
N THR A 19 -24.02 25.33 16.89
CA THR A 19 -25.32 25.82 17.39
C THR A 19 -25.62 25.39 18.83
N GLY A 20 -24.70 24.64 19.46
CA GLY A 20 -24.83 24.19 20.84
C GLY A 20 -24.27 25.17 21.88
N GLU A 21 -24.20 24.72 23.13
CA GLU A 21 -23.79 25.53 24.28
C GLU A 21 -22.32 25.32 24.71
N ARG A 22 -21.59 24.41 24.05
CA ARG A 22 -20.20 24.08 24.39
C ARG A 22 -19.31 24.07 23.16
N ALA A 23 -18.02 24.33 23.35
CA ALA A 23 -17.04 24.20 22.29
C ALA A 23 -16.93 22.74 21.80
N GLY A 24 -16.66 22.55 20.51
CA GLY A 24 -16.56 21.23 19.90
C GLY A 24 -16.03 21.26 18.46
N LYS A 25 -15.85 20.08 17.88
CA LYS A 25 -15.46 19.90 16.47
C LYS A 25 -16.49 19.03 15.76
N GLU A 26 -16.67 19.27 14.47
CA GLU A 26 -17.55 18.48 13.62
C GLU A 26 -16.80 17.99 12.37
N VAL A 27 -17.23 16.87 11.80
CA VAL A 27 -16.68 16.31 10.56
C VAL A 27 -17.69 16.51 9.43
N LEU A 28 -17.29 17.27 8.42
CA LEU A 28 -18.01 17.32 7.15
C LEU A 28 -17.61 16.11 6.31
N GLN A 29 -18.59 15.38 5.79
CA GLN A 29 -18.44 14.27 4.87
C GLN A 29 -19.28 14.53 3.62
N LEU A 30 -18.69 14.33 2.44
CA LEU A 30 -19.35 14.44 1.15
C LEU A 30 -19.37 13.08 0.46
N TYR A 31 -20.54 12.69 -0.01
CA TYR A 31 -20.75 11.45 -0.74
C TYR A 31 -21.31 11.68 -2.13
N ILE A 32 -20.97 10.80 -3.05
CA ILE A 32 -21.47 10.81 -4.43
C ILE A 32 -22.28 9.56 -4.70
N GLY A 33 -23.50 9.76 -5.20
CA GLY A 33 -24.29 8.72 -5.86
C GLY A 33 -24.15 8.85 -7.37
N LYS A 34 -23.36 7.97 -7.98
CA LYS A 34 -23.08 7.97 -9.42
C LYS A 34 -24.34 7.60 -10.23
N PRO A 35 -24.40 7.96 -11.53
CA PRO A 35 -25.50 7.55 -12.40
C PRO A 35 -25.50 6.04 -12.59
N GLU A 36 -26.69 5.46 -12.61
CA GLU A 36 -26.88 4.05 -12.91
C GLU A 36 -26.61 3.79 -14.40
N THR A 37 -25.77 2.79 -14.66
CA THR A 37 -25.42 2.35 -16.03
C THR A 37 -25.43 0.82 -16.08
N ASP A 38 -24.80 0.22 -17.10
CA ASP A 38 -24.53 -1.22 -17.08
C ASP A 38 -23.55 -1.62 -15.96
N MET A 39 -22.68 -0.69 -15.55
CA MET A 39 -21.86 -0.84 -14.35
C MET A 39 -22.65 -0.38 -13.13
N GLU A 40 -23.08 -1.34 -12.30
CA GLU A 40 -23.72 -1.04 -11.02
C GLU A 40 -22.78 -0.26 -10.10
N GLN A 41 -23.35 0.67 -9.35
CA GLN A 41 -22.63 1.56 -8.43
C GLN A 41 -23.19 1.40 -7.01
N PRO A 42 -22.39 1.63 -5.96
CA PRO A 42 -22.94 1.84 -4.63
C PRO A 42 -23.85 3.08 -4.62
N GLU A 43 -24.77 3.14 -3.65
CA GLU A 43 -25.69 4.27 -3.51
C GLU A 43 -24.97 5.58 -3.18
N LYS A 44 -23.93 5.49 -2.33
CA LYS A 44 -23.09 6.59 -1.85
C LYS A 44 -21.64 6.11 -1.75
N GLU A 45 -20.70 6.90 -2.24
CA GLU A 45 -19.26 6.74 -2.03
C GLU A 45 -18.69 7.97 -1.36
N LEU A 46 -17.87 7.82 -0.31
CA LEU A 46 -17.19 8.94 0.33
C LEU A 46 -16.13 9.50 -0.63
N VAL A 47 -16.23 10.79 -0.96
CA VAL A 47 -15.28 11.45 -1.88
C VAL A 47 -14.51 12.59 -1.25
N PHE A 48 -14.96 13.08 -0.10
CA PHE A 48 -14.32 14.17 0.63
C PHE A 48 -14.73 14.11 2.10
N PHE A 49 -13.79 14.42 2.99
CA PHE A 49 -14.08 14.73 4.38
C PHE A 49 -13.11 15.80 4.90
N GLU A 50 -13.57 16.60 5.85
CA GLU A 50 -12.73 17.54 6.58
C GLU A 50 -13.27 17.78 7.99
N LYS A 51 -12.37 17.89 8.97
CA LYS A 51 -12.74 18.16 10.36
C LYS A 51 -12.56 19.64 10.66
N THR A 52 -13.52 20.24 11.34
CA THR A 52 -13.40 21.65 11.74
C THR A 52 -12.26 21.84 12.75
N LYS A 53 -11.79 23.09 12.87
CA LYS A 53 -11.16 23.55 14.11
C LYS A 53 -12.15 23.43 15.27
N GLU A 54 -11.67 23.61 16.50
CA GLU A 54 -12.60 23.75 17.62
C GLU A 54 -13.39 25.05 17.44
N LEU A 55 -14.72 24.94 17.48
CA LEU A 55 -15.66 26.05 17.34
C LEU A 55 -16.31 26.32 18.69
N VAL A 56 -16.23 27.55 19.20
CA VAL A 56 -17.00 27.97 20.37
C VAL A 56 -18.49 28.16 20.01
N PRO A 57 -19.42 28.21 20.98
CA PRO A 57 -20.85 28.45 20.70
C PRO A 57 -21.09 29.65 19.80
N GLY A 58 -21.83 29.44 18.70
CA GLY A 58 -22.15 30.45 17.70
C GLY A 58 -21.07 30.69 16.65
N GLU A 59 -19.85 30.16 16.81
CA GLU A 59 -18.77 30.28 15.81
C GLU A 59 -19.03 29.41 14.58
N GLU A 60 -18.55 29.88 13.43
CA GLU A 60 -18.67 29.24 12.13
C GLU A 60 -17.30 29.02 11.49
N GLN A 61 -17.17 27.95 10.72
CA GLN A 61 -16.05 27.72 9.80
C GLN A 61 -16.57 27.38 8.41
N THR A 62 -16.05 28.07 7.40
CA THR A 62 -16.23 27.69 5.99
C THR A 62 -15.17 26.67 5.61
N ILE A 63 -15.60 25.57 5.00
CA ILE A 63 -14.75 24.51 4.44
C ILE A 63 -14.92 24.54 2.92
N SER A 64 -13.80 24.72 2.21
CA SER A 64 -13.73 24.56 0.76
C SER A 64 -13.62 23.08 0.41
N ILE A 65 -14.48 22.64 -0.51
CA ILE A 65 -14.56 21.26 -0.99
C ILE A 65 -13.97 21.22 -2.38
N TYR A 66 -13.04 20.29 -2.61
CA TYR A 66 -12.45 20.00 -3.91
C TYR A 66 -12.45 18.49 -4.12
N VAL A 67 -13.15 18.02 -5.16
CA VAL A 67 -13.26 16.60 -5.52
C VAL A 67 -12.80 16.44 -6.98
N PRO A 68 -11.60 15.89 -7.22
CA PRO A 68 -11.11 15.72 -8.59
C PRO A 68 -11.92 14.66 -9.34
N VAL A 69 -12.05 14.81 -10.66
CA VAL A 69 -12.89 13.96 -11.53
C VAL A 69 -12.62 12.47 -11.36
N LYS A 70 -11.39 12.07 -11.04
CA LYS A 70 -11.03 10.67 -10.76
C LYS A 70 -11.89 10.03 -9.66
N MET A 71 -12.36 10.80 -8.68
CA MET A 71 -13.25 10.35 -7.61
C MET A 71 -14.67 10.05 -8.11
N LEU A 72 -15.03 10.58 -9.28
CA LEU A 72 -16.34 10.41 -9.91
C LEU A 72 -16.36 9.29 -10.95
N THR A 73 -15.21 8.62 -11.15
CA THR A 73 -15.08 7.56 -12.15
C THR A 73 -15.38 6.17 -11.60
N SER A 74 -15.67 5.23 -12.49
CA SER A 74 -15.69 3.80 -12.20
C SER A 74 -14.83 3.05 -13.23
N PHE A 75 -14.16 2.00 -12.79
CA PHE A 75 -13.31 1.16 -13.62
C PHE A 75 -14.13 0.16 -14.43
N SER A 76 -14.07 0.29 -15.76
CA SER A 76 -14.62 -0.67 -16.70
C SER A 76 -13.57 -1.72 -17.03
N GLU A 77 -13.81 -2.97 -16.61
CA GLU A 77 -12.98 -4.12 -17.02
C GLU A 77 -13.05 -4.33 -18.53
N GLU A 78 -14.21 -4.12 -19.17
CA GLU A 78 -14.37 -4.27 -20.62
C GLU A 78 -13.51 -3.27 -21.41
N GLU A 79 -13.53 -2.01 -21.00
CA GLU A 79 -12.84 -0.92 -21.70
C GLU A 79 -11.41 -0.67 -21.22
N LYS A 80 -11.00 -1.35 -20.14
CA LYS A 80 -9.71 -1.22 -19.45
C LYS A 80 -9.44 0.25 -19.11
N ALA A 81 -10.39 0.88 -18.43
CA ALA A 81 -10.35 2.32 -18.23
C ALA A 81 -11.21 2.78 -17.06
N TYR A 82 -10.81 3.90 -16.46
CA TYR A 82 -11.64 4.69 -15.56
C TYR A 82 -12.56 5.60 -16.37
N ILE A 83 -13.86 5.38 -16.22
CA ILE A 83 -14.92 6.01 -16.99
C ILE A 83 -15.67 7.01 -16.12
N LEU A 84 -15.83 8.24 -16.62
CA LEU A 84 -16.84 9.17 -16.16
C LEU A 84 -18.11 8.92 -16.99
N SER A 85 -19.17 8.43 -16.37
CA SER A 85 -20.41 8.09 -17.05
C SER A 85 -21.24 9.35 -17.33
N ALA A 86 -22.00 9.35 -18.43
CA ALA A 86 -23.03 10.37 -18.63
C ALA A 86 -24.16 10.17 -17.60
N GLY A 87 -24.79 11.25 -17.16
CA GLY A 87 -25.95 11.24 -16.28
C GLY A 87 -25.80 12.17 -15.08
N GLU A 88 -26.76 12.03 -14.16
CA GLU A 88 -26.81 12.82 -12.93
C GLU A 88 -25.97 12.16 -11.83
N TYR A 89 -25.08 12.95 -11.24
CA TYR A 89 -24.32 12.61 -10.05
C TYR A 89 -24.95 13.33 -8.86
N ARG A 90 -25.51 12.54 -7.93
CA ARG A 90 -26.17 13.02 -6.73
C ARG A 90 -25.14 13.30 -5.65
N ILE A 91 -25.27 14.44 -4.97
CA ILE A 91 -24.32 14.89 -3.96
C ILE A 91 -25.00 14.92 -2.60
N TYR A 92 -24.44 14.19 -1.65
CA TYR A 92 -24.92 14.11 -0.28
C TYR A 92 -23.89 14.69 0.67
N ALA A 93 -24.31 15.55 1.60
CA ALA A 93 -23.41 16.16 2.59
C ALA A 93 -23.99 16.00 4.00
N GLY A 94 -23.13 15.70 4.96
CA GLY A 94 -23.52 15.51 6.36
C GLY A 94 -22.33 15.20 7.25
N ASN A 95 -22.61 14.63 8.43
CA ASN A 95 -21.60 14.17 9.38
C ASN A 95 -21.56 12.63 9.52
N SER A 96 -22.30 11.91 8.66
CA SER A 96 -22.30 10.45 8.55
C SER A 96 -22.74 10.01 7.15
N ALA A 97 -22.72 8.71 6.88
CA ALA A 97 -23.26 8.12 5.65
C ALA A 97 -24.78 8.32 5.46
N ASP A 98 -25.50 8.68 6.52
CA ASP A 98 -26.91 9.09 6.46
C ASP A 98 -27.11 10.49 5.87
N ALA A 99 -26.02 11.14 5.42
CA ALA A 99 -26.02 12.43 4.73
C ALA A 99 -27.17 12.58 3.72
N GLU A 100 -27.82 13.74 3.78
CA GLU A 100 -28.98 14.06 2.94
C GLU A 100 -28.54 14.57 1.56
N LEU A 101 -29.41 14.38 0.57
CA LEU A 101 -29.20 14.92 -0.77
C LEU A 101 -29.21 16.45 -0.70
N CYS A 102 -28.11 17.08 -1.12
CA CYS A 102 -27.93 18.53 -1.04
C CYS A 102 -27.71 19.18 -2.42
N GLY A 103 -27.53 18.38 -3.46
CA GLY A 103 -27.42 18.87 -4.84
C GLY A 103 -27.11 17.75 -5.82
N SER A 104 -26.91 18.13 -7.08
CA SER A 104 -26.43 17.23 -8.12
C SER A 104 -25.63 18.00 -9.17
N ILE A 105 -24.84 17.27 -9.95
CA ILE A 105 -24.22 17.75 -11.19
C ILE A 105 -24.60 16.80 -12.33
N SER A 106 -24.62 17.32 -13.55
CA SER A 106 -24.93 16.54 -14.75
C SER A 106 -23.72 16.45 -15.65
N VAL A 107 -23.34 15.23 -16.03
CA VAL A 107 -22.33 14.96 -17.05
C VAL A 107 -23.05 14.61 -18.35
N SER A 108 -22.85 15.39 -19.42
CA SER A 108 -23.59 15.25 -20.67
C SER A 108 -23.21 14.01 -21.48
N GLU A 109 -21.95 13.60 -21.43
CA GLU A 109 -21.43 12.49 -22.23
C GLU A 109 -20.44 11.64 -21.45
N LYS A 110 -20.39 10.35 -21.81
CA LYS A 110 -19.46 9.40 -21.23
C LYS A 110 -18.04 9.77 -21.69
N ARG A 111 -17.09 9.84 -20.76
CA ARG A 111 -15.70 10.16 -21.03
C ARG A 111 -14.75 9.13 -20.41
N ILE A 112 -13.72 8.75 -21.15
CA ILE A 112 -12.58 8.00 -20.61
C ILE A 112 -11.63 8.98 -19.93
N VAL A 113 -11.47 8.86 -18.62
CA VAL A 113 -10.61 9.76 -17.82
C VAL A 113 -9.18 9.23 -17.74
N LYS A 114 -9.02 7.91 -17.57
CA LYS A 114 -7.70 7.25 -17.54
C LYS A 114 -7.80 5.89 -18.23
N LYS A 115 -6.97 5.65 -19.24
CA LYS A 115 -6.74 4.31 -19.81
C LYS A 115 -5.87 3.50 -18.87
N ALA A 116 -6.11 2.19 -18.86
CA ALA A 116 -5.36 1.21 -18.08
C ALA A 116 -5.20 -0.08 -18.89
N GLU A 117 -4.52 -1.06 -18.31
CA GLU A 117 -4.42 -2.40 -18.85
C GLU A 117 -4.98 -3.43 -17.88
N HIS A 118 -5.25 -4.64 -18.38
CA HIS A 118 -5.66 -5.72 -17.49
C HIS A 118 -4.50 -6.15 -16.62
N LEU A 119 -4.67 -6.05 -15.30
CA LEU A 119 -3.72 -6.53 -14.31
C LEU A 119 -4.44 -7.36 -13.24
N MET A 120 -3.76 -8.40 -12.77
CA MET A 120 -4.20 -9.32 -11.71
C MET A 120 -5.56 -9.99 -12.00
N LYS A 121 -5.90 -10.24 -13.26
CA LYS A 121 -7.22 -10.79 -13.62
C LYS A 121 -7.50 -12.12 -12.90
N CYS A 122 -8.73 -12.28 -12.41
CA CYS A 122 -9.15 -13.54 -11.81
C CYS A 122 -9.49 -14.56 -12.89
N GLY A 123 -8.74 -15.67 -12.93
CA GLY A 123 -9.01 -16.79 -13.83
C GLY A 123 -10.23 -17.63 -13.43
N LYS A 124 -10.74 -17.46 -12.21
CA LYS A 124 -11.92 -18.18 -11.72
C LYS A 124 -13.19 -17.36 -11.93
N LYS A 125 -14.25 -18.03 -12.38
CA LYS A 125 -15.60 -17.46 -12.37
C LYS A 125 -16.15 -17.53 -10.95
N PHE A 126 -16.74 -16.44 -10.49
CA PHE A 126 -17.45 -16.36 -9.22
C PHE A 126 -18.61 -15.37 -9.35
N THR A 127 -19.65 -15.56 -8.55
CA THR A 127 -20.81 -14.68 -8.52
C THR A 127 -20.43 -13.36 -7.85
N ARG A 128 -20.81 -12.24 -8.47
CA ARG A 128 -20.66 -10.90 -7.90
C ARG A 128 -22.02 -10.44 -7.38
N LEU A 129 -22.01 -9.69 -6.29
CA LEU A 129 -23.22 -9.04 -5.78
C LEU A 129 -23.82 -8.14 -6.85
N SER A 130 -25.13 -8.22 -7.02
CA SER A 130 -25.92 -7.39 -7.94
C SER A 130 -27.18 -6.91 -7.24
N ARG A 131 -27.47 -5.62 -7.32
CA ARG A 131 -28.76 -5.06 -6.88
C ARG A 131 -29.90 -5.42 -7.83
N LYS A 132 -29.58 -5.82 -9.07
CA LYS A 132 -30.57 -6.31 -10.06
C LYS A 132 -31.04 -7.74 -9.74
N ASP A 133 -30.24 -8.52 -9.00
CA ASP A 133 -30.58 -9.86 -8.52
C ASP A 133 -30.01 -10.10 -7.10
N PRO A 134 -30.59 -9.45 -6.07
CA PRO A 134 -30.04 -9.52 -4.72
C PRO A 134 -30.18 -10.94 -4.15
N GLU A 135 -31.32 -11.60 -4.32
CA GLU A 135 -31.52 -12.95 -3.79
C GLU A 135 -30.62 -13.99 -4.46
N GLY A 136 -30.41 -13.91 -5.79
CA GLY A 136 -29.57 -14.85 -6.53
C GLY A 136 -28.06 -14.61 -6.37
N THR A 137 -27.64 -13.40 -5.99
CA THR A 137 -26.22 -13.07 -5.87
C THR A 137 -25.71 -12.93 -4.43
N LEU A 138 -26.61 -12.83 -3.44
CA LEU A 138 -26.23 -12.86 -2.04
C LEU A 138 -25.50 -14.17 -1.70
N PRO A 139 -24.38 -14.11 -0.96
CA PRO A 139 -23.68 -15.32 -0.55
C PRO A 139 -24.58 -16.14 0.37
N ALA A 140 -24.84 -17.39 0.00
CA ALA A 140 -25.66 -18.33 0.79
C ALA A 140 -25.03 -18.74 2.14
N GLY A 141 -23.94 -18.10 2.56
CA GLY A 141 -23.19 -18.44 3.77
C GLY A 141 -22.31 -19.68 3.62
N GLU A 142 -22.12 -20.21 2.40
CA GLU A 142 -21.10 -21.24 2.16
C GLU A 142 -19.73 -20.64 2.49
N PHE A 143 -19.05 -21.26 3.46
CA PHE A 143 -17.71 -20.83 3.85
C PHE A 143 -16.77 -20.96 2.65
N SER A 144 -15.94 -19.93 2.44
CA SER A 144 -14.70 -20.09 1.67
C SER A 144 -13.97 -21.34 2.20
N GLY A 145 -13.88 -22.37 1.37
CA GLY A 145 -13.48 -23.69 1.81
C GLY A 145 -11.97 -23.91 1.80
N VAL A 146 -11.49 -24.72 2.75
CA VAL A 146 -10.19 -25.36 2.63
C VAL A 146 -10.32 -26.41 1.54
N VAL A 147 -9.41 -26.39 0.57
CA VAL A 147 -9.31 -27.45 -0.44
C VAL A 147 -8.43 -28.56 0.15
N PRO A 148 -8.97 -29.74 0.51
CA PRO A 148 -8.17 -30.80 1.14
C PRO A 148 -7.02 -31.24 0.24
N GLY A 149 -5.86 -31.50 0.83
CA GLY A 149 -4.66 -31.93 0.09
C GLY A 149 -3.96 -30.85 -0.73
N LYS A 150 -4.51 -29.64 -0.85
CA LYS A 150 -3.84 -28.52 -1.52
C LYS A 150 -2.91 -27.78 -0.56
N THR A 151 -1.62 -28.02 -0.69
CA THR A 151 -0.58 -27.44 0.17
C THR A 151 0.20 -26.30 -0.50
N THR A 152 0.01 -26.10 -1.81
CA THR A 152 0.71 -25.08 -2.61
C THR A 152 -0.24 -24.41 -3.62
N PHE A 153 0.14 -23.21 -4.07
CA PHE A 153 -0.48 -22.53 -5.20
C PHE A 153 0.12 -22.89 -6.55
N LEU A 154 1.19 -23.70 -6.60
CA LEU A 154 1.84 -24.08 -7.85
C LEU A 154 0.95 -25.00 -8.72
N PRO A 155 1.01 -24.87 -10.07
CA PRO A 155 1.60 -23.72 -10.77
C PRO A 155 0.80 -22.45 -10.49
N TYR A 156 1.50 -21.32 -10.28
CA TYR A 156 0.84 -20.04 -10.04
C TYR A 156 0.01 -19.62 -11.26
N GLN A 157 -1.01 -18.80 -11.02
CA GLN A 157 -1.73 -18.15 -12.11
C GLN A 157 -0.73 -17.37 -12.97
N GLU A 158 -0.80 -17.56 -14.29
CA GLU A 158 0.06 -16.85 -15.23
C GLU A 158 -0.17 -15.34 -15.12
N ARG A 159 0.94 -14.60 -15.12
CA ARG A 159 1.01 -13.14 -15.07
C ARG A 159 1.83 -12.64 -16.24
N ARG A 160 1.58 -11.41 -16.66
CA ARG A 160 2.51 -10.70 -17.54
C ARG A 160 3.89 -10.64 -16.88
N SER A 161 4.92 -10.91 -17.67
CA SER A 161 6.32 -10.73 -17.25
C SER A 161 6.81 -9.34 -17.59
N TYR A 162 7.60 -8.77 -16.68
CA TYR A 162 8.20 -7.45 -16.75
C TYR A 162 9.72 -7.63 -16.80
N PRO A 163 10.36 -7.55 -17.98
CA PRO A 163 11.80 -7.71 -18.11
C PRO A 163 12.53 -6.53 -17.45
N ALA A 164 13.76 -6.77 -16.98
CA ALA A 164 14.60 -5.71 -16.42
C ALA A 164 15.05 -4.70 -17.50
N GLY A 165 15.38 -3.49 -17.05
CA GLY A 165 15.91 -2.43 -17.89
C GLY A 165 17.26 -2.80 -18.52
N LYS A 166 17.42 -2.52 -19.82
CA LYS A 166 18.61 -2.86 -20.60
C LYS A 166 19.93 -2.31 -20.05
N SER A 167 19.91 -1.18 -19.32
CA SER A 167 21.13 -0.58 -18.77
C SER A 167 21.72 -1.36 -17.59
N LEU A 168 20.93 -2.24 -16.95
CA LEU A 168 21.31 -2.97 -15.74
C LEU A 168 21.70 -4.43 -16.00
N THR A 169 21.55 -4.91 -17.24
CA THR A 169 21.91 -6.28 -17.63
C THR A 169 23.36 -6.40 -18.10
N GLU A 170 23.97 -5.32 -18.59
CA GLU A 170 25.36 -5.32 -19.07
C GLU A 170 26.35 -4.98 -17.94
N ARG A 171 27.53 -5.61 -17.94
CA ARG A 171 28.59 -5.32 -16.97
C ARG A 171 29.51 -4.25 -17.55
N ILE A 172 29.36 -3.01 -17.12
CA ILE A 172 30.32 -1.96 -17.51
C ILE A 172 31.61 -2.19 -16.72
N GLN A 173 32.65 -2.70 -17.37
CA GLN A 173 34.02 -2.67 -16.86
C GLN A 173 34.56 -1.24 -16.95
N GLU A 174 34.11 -0.35 -16.09
CA GLU A 174 34.82 0.92 -15.89
C GLU A 174 35.91 0.73 -14.83
N GLN A 175 37.16 0.98 -15.23
CA GLN A 175 38.31 1.14 -14.34
C GLN A 175 38.14 2.42 -13.51
N GLY A 176 37.26 2.36 -12.50
CA GLY A 176 37.02 3.44 -11.54
C GLY A 176 37.30 3.00 -10.11
N SER A 177 37.42 3.96 -9.19
CA SER A 177 37.38 3.70 -7.75
C SER A 177 36.02 3.11 -7.36
N ARG A 178 36.02 2.15 -6.42
CA ARG A 178 34.80 1.55 -5.84
C ARG A 178 33.85 2.64 -5.34
N ILE A 179 32.58 2.57 -5.72
CA ILE A 179 31.54 3.48 -5.22
C ILE A 179 31.21 3.10 -3.78
N MET A 180 31.38 4.04 -2.86
CA MET A 180 31.06 3.90 -1.44
C MET A 180 29.63 4.35 -1.14
N PHE A 181 29.02 3.80 -0.09
CA PHE A 181 27.65 4.16 0.29
C PHE A 181 27.48 5.66 0.59
N ASP A 182 28.51 6.33 1.16
CA ASP A 182 28.48 7.77 1.40
C ASP A 182 28.37 8.61 0.12
N GLU A 183 28.86 8.10 -1.01
CA GLU A 183 28.68 8.74 -2.32
C GLU A 183 27.23 8.60 -2.79
N VAL A 184 26.61 7.44 -2.59
CA VAL A 184 25.18 7.24 -2.87
C VAL A 184 24.29 8.10 -1.96
N ARG A 185 24.69 8.31 -0.70
CA ARG A 185 24.01 9.23 0.22
C ARG A 185 24.04 10.68 -0.27
N LYS A 186 25.14 11.10 -0.90
CA LYS A 186 25.28 12.44 -1.50
C LYS A 186 24.57 12.57 -2.85
N ASP A 187 24.56 11.49 -3.64
CA ASP A 187 23.85 11.41 -4.93
C ASP A 187 23.11 10.06 -5.05
N PRO A 188 21.82 10.00 -4.66
CA PRO A 188 21.02 8.77 -4.72
C PRO A 188 20.89 8.15 -6.12
N LYS A 189 21.22 8.89 -7.18
CA LYS A 189 21.24 8.35 -8.56
C LYS A 189 22.36 7.35 -8.78
N LEU A 190 23.38 7.33 -7.90
CA LEU A 190 24.47 6.36 -7.95
C LEU A 190 24.06 4.96 -7.46
N SER A 191 22.85 4.76 -6.93
CA SER A 191 22.43 3.46 -6.40
C SER A 191 22.44 2.33 -7.45
N ALA A 192 22.10 2.66 -8.70
CA ALA A 192 22.18 1.73 -9.83
C ALA A 192 23.62 1.27 -10.08
N LYS A 193 24.56 2.22 -10.19
CA LYS A 193 25.99 1.92 -10.35
C LYS A 193 26.58 1.17 -9.16
N PHE A 194 26.12 1.49 -7.94
CA PHE A 194 26.49 0.77 -6.74
C PHE A 194 26.02 -0.69 -6.78
N ALA A 195 24.83 -0.98 -7.31
CA ALA A 195 24.37 -2.37 -7.49
C ALA A 195 25.11 -3.08 -8.62
N GLU A 196 25.45 -2.39 -9.72
CA GLU A 196 26.16 -2.96 -10.87
C GLU A 196 27.56 -3.49 -10.53
N GLN A 197 28.27 -2.82 -9.60
CA GLN A 197 29.62 -3.22 -9.16
C GLN A 197 29.63 -4.50 -8.31
N LEU A 198 28.50 -4.88 -7.70
CA LEU A 198 28.41 -6.03 -6.81
C LEU A 198 28.42 -7.35 -7.59
N THR A 199 29.04 -8.36 -7.00
CA THR A 199 28.96 -9.74 -7.48
C THR A 199 27.56 -10.32 -7.27
N PRO A 200 27.16 -11.36 -8.02
CA PRO A 200 25.90 -12.07 -7.79
C PRO A 200 25.69 -12.52 -6.33
N ALA A 201 26.77 -12.96 -5.66
CA ALA A 201 26.71 -13.39 -4.26
C ALA A 201 26.45 -12.20 -3.30
N GLU A 202 27.10 -11.05 -3.53
CA GLU A 202 26.86 -9.83 -2.74
C GLU A 202 25.44 -9.28 -2.95
N LEU A 203 24.96 -9.29 -4.20
CA LEU A 203 23.58 -8.91 -4.53
C LEU A 203 22.56 -9.81 -3.81
N ALA A 204 22.75 -11.13 -3.89
CA ALA A 204 21.92 -12.10 -3.19
C ALA A 204 21.96 -11.88 -1.67
N ARG A 205 23.12 -11.57 -1.11
CA ARG A 205 23.29 -11.33 0.33
C ARG A 205 22.55 -10.09 0.82
N LEU A 206 22.55 -8.99 0.06
CA LEU A 206 21.77 -7.78 0.39
C LEU A 206 20.26 -7.99 0.27
N THR A 207 19.83 -8.93 -0.57
CA THR A 207 18.41 -9.24 -0.81
C THR A 207 17.78 -10.06 0.33
N VAL A 208 18.58 -10.59 1.27
CA VAL A 208 18.11 -11.44 2.36
C VAL A 208 18.41 -10.77 3.70
N CYS A 209 17.38 -10.61 4.54
CA CYS A 209 17.50 -10.11 5.90
C CYS A 209 18.57 -10.90 6.68
N ALA A 210 19.47 -10.20 7.40
CA ALA A 210 20.63 -10.84 8.02
C ALA A 210 20.24 -11.57 9.31
N SER A 211 19.62 -10.83 10.22
CA SER A 211 19.16 -11.33 11.49
C SER A 211 17.92 -10.56 11.94
N ALA A 212 17.29 -11.07 12.98
CA ALA A 212 16.26 -10.35 13.71
C ALA A 212 16.54 -10.45 15.21
N GLY A 213 16.11 -9.44 15.96
CA GLY A 213 16.22 -9.37 17.42
C GLY A 213 14.93 -9.78 18.12
N TRP A 214 14.11 -10.63 17.51
CA TRP A 214 12.87 -11.15 18.11
C TRP A 214 13.14 -12.15 19.23
N GLY A 215 12.27 -12.16 20.24
CA GLY A 215 12.31 -13.09 21.37
C GLY A 215 12.37 -12.38 22.72
N MET A 216 12.16 -13.12 23.82
CA MET A 216 12.09 -12.55 25.18
C MET A 216 13.38 -11.84 25.62
N GLU A 217 14.53 -12.31 25.12
CA GLU A 217 15.85 -11.75 25.42
C GLU A 217 16.38 -10.85 24.29
N GLY A 218 15.62 -10.72 23.20
CA GLY A 218 15.98 -9.92 22.05
C GLY A 218 15.74 -8.43 22.30
N ILE A 219 16.42 -7.60 21.51
CA ILE A 219 16.25 -6.13 21.55
C ILE A 219 14.91 -5.67 20.97
N GLY A 220 14.20 -6.55 20.24
CA GLY A 220 12.89 -6.31 19.64
C GLY A 220 12.93 -5.90 18.16
N GLU A 221 14.10 -5.61 17.57
CA GLU A 221 14.18 -5.27 16.14
C GLU A 221 13.61 -6.42 15.29
N ALA A 222 12.79 -6.08 14.30
CA ALA A 222 12.10 -7.06 13.49
C ALA A 222 13.02 -7.71 12.44
N GLY A 223 14.04 -6.98 12.00
CA GLY A 223 15.06 -7.46 11.08
C GLY A 223 16.14 -6.41 10.84
N ARG A 224 17.21 -6.78 10.13
CA ARG A 224 18.24 -5.84 9.69
C ARG A 224 18.83 -6.19 8.33
N VAL A 225 19.14 -5.17 7.53
CA VAL A 225 19.84 -5.36 6.26
C VAL A 225 21.26 -5.86 6.54
N PHE A 226 21.76 -6.78 5.70
CA PHE A 226 23.12 -7.28 5.81
C PHE A 226 24.13 -6.18 5.51
N ARG A 227 25.16 -6.05 6.36
CA ARG A 227 26.23 -5.06 6.18
C ARG A 227 27.40 -5.69 5.45
N LEU A 228 27.49 -5.47 4.13
CA LEU A 228 28.66 -5.90 3.35
C LEU A 228 29.92 -5.11 3.73
N ASP A 229 31.03 -5.83 3.88
CA ASP A 229 32.32 -5.23 4.18
C ASP A 229 32.89 -4.46 2.98
N GLY A 230 33.60 -3.36 3.27
CA GLY A 230 34.34 -2.62 2.25
C GLY A 230 33.52 -1.70 1.34
N TYR A 231 32.23 -1.49 1.62
CA TYR A 231 31.36 -0.53 0.93
C TYR A 231 30.86 0.62 1.82
N GLY A 232 31.15 0.58 3.13
CA GLY A 232 30.74 1.61 4.08
C GLY A 232 29.23 1.64 4.38
N LEU A 233 28.55 0.49 4.27
CA LEU A 233 27.13 0.39 4.59
C LEU A 233 26.89 0.62 6.09
N PRO A 234 25.86 1.41 6.47
CA PRO A 234 25.48 1.60 7.85
C PRO A 234 24.70 0.39 8.37
N ASP A 235 24.50 0.34 9.69
CA ASP A 235 23.48 -0.55 10.26
C ASP A 235 22.09 -0.03 9.88
N PHE A 236 21.21 -0.92 9.42
CA PHE A 236 19.85 -0.57 9.00
C PHE A 236 18.83 -1.55 9.58
N PRO A 237 18.53 -1.45 10.87
CA PRO A 237 17.50 -2.25 11.51
C PRO A 237 16.10 -1.74 11.15
N VAL A 238 15.11 -2.62 11.25
CA VAL A 238 13.69 -2.30 11.07
C VAL A 238 12.91 -2.76 12.29
N SER A 239 11.81 -2.10 12.64
CA SER A 239 10.97 -2.49 13.77
C SER A 239 9.48 -2.37 13.42
N ASP A 240 8.64 -3.20 14.03
CA ASP A 240 7.20 -2.91 14.10
C ASP A 240 6.96 -1.67 15.00
N GLY A 241 5.82 -0.98 14.97
CA GLY A 241 4.63 -1.19 14.15
C GLY A 241 3.66 -0.01 14.23
N ASN A 242 2.40 -0.26 13.85
CA ASN A 242 1.35 0.76 13.68
C ASN A 242 1.01 1.60 14.92
N SER A 243 1.38 1.15 16.11
CA SER A 243 0.95 1.77 17.37
C SER A 243 2.12 2.06 18.31
N GLY A 244 3.33 2.19 17.77
CA GLY A 244 4.55 2.46 18.53
C GLY A 244 5.70 1.57 18.08
N ILE A 245 6.90 1.88 18.59
CA ILE A 245 8.12 1.15 18.26
C ILE A 245 8.24 -0.10 19.13
N ASN A 246 8.23 -1.27 18.49
CA ASN A 246 8.31 -2.56 19.14
C ASN A 246 9.77 -2.91 19.44
N LEU A 247 10.32 -2.30 20.48
CA LEU A 247 11.62 -2.64 21.05
C LEU A 247 11.46 -3.02 22.52
N ASN A 248 12.39 -3.84 23.04
CA ASN A 248 12.41 -4.28 24.43
C ASN A 248 12.97 -3.19 25.37
N VAL A 249 12.38 -2.00 25.28
CA VAL A 249 12.65 -0.80 26.07
C VAL A 249 11.32 -0.10 26.33
N LYS A 250 11.28 0.86 27.26
CA LYS A 250 10.09 1.69 27.42
C LYS A 250 9.91 2.54 26.15
N ASN A 251 8.70 2.52 25.61
CA ASN A 251 8.31 3.22 24.40
C ASN A 251 6.89 3.79 24.54
N ILE A 252 6.45 4.57 23.54
CA ILE A 252 5.14 5.20 23.50
C ILE A 252 4.15 4.27 22.79
N GLY A 253 3.11 3.83 23.51
CA GLY A 253 1.96 3.14 22.93
C GLY A 253 0.93 4.15 22.40
N MET A 254 0.72 4.16 21.08
CA MET A 254 -0.28 4.99 20.41
C MET A 254 -1.62 4.26 20.27
N PRO A 255 -2.74 4.99 20.09
CA PRO A 255 -4.02 4.37 19.73
C PRO A 255 -3.89 3.52 18.46
N SER A 256 -4.77 2.53 18.33
CA SER A 256 -4.78 1.67 17.15
C SER A 256 -5.22 2.44 15.90
N GLY A 257 -4.86 1.95 14.71
CA GLY A 257 -5.23 2.56 13.43
C GLY A 257 -6.74 2.84 13.32
N ALA A 258 -7.57 1.92 13.79
CA ALA A 258 -9.02 2.05 13.73
C ALA A 258 -9.53 3.22 14.62
N VAL A 259 -8.93 3.40 15.79
CA VAL A 259 -9.26 4.51 16.71
C VAL A 259 -8.81 5.85 16.12
N LEU A 260 -7.61 5.90 15.54
CA LEU A 260 -7.12 7.09 14.86
C LEU A 260 -8.00 7.45 13.66
N CYS A 261 -8.38 6.46 12.87
CA CYS A 261 -9.26 6.62 11.70
C CYS A 261 -10.63 7.17 12.09
N ALA A 262 -11.23 6.67 13.17
CA ALA A 262 -12.51 7.15 13.70
C ALA A 262 -12.48 8.65 14.10
N SER A 263 -11.30 9.26 14.22
CA SER A 263 -11.19 10.70 14.44
C SER A 263 -11.52 11.54 13.21
N PHE A 264 -11.42 10.99 11.98
CA PHE A 264 -11.48 11.75 10.71
C PHE A 264 -10.54 12.97 10.68
N ASN A 265 -9.45 12.94 11.46
CA ASN A 265 -8.55 14.07 11.62
C ASN A 265 -7.19 13.75 11.00
N LYS A 266 -6.98 14.26 9.77
CA LYS A 266 -5.75 14.12 8.99
C LYS A 266 -4.52 14.58 9.76
N ALA A 267 -4.62 15.75 10.42
CA ALA A 267 -3.53 16.32 11.20
C ALA A 267 -3.16 15.45 12.41
N LEU A 268 -4.15 14.85 13.09
CA LEU A 268 -3.90 13.94 14.21
C LEU A 268 -3.19 12.65 13.75
N CYS A 269 -3.56 12.10 12.59
CA CYS A 269 -2.86 10.97 12.01
C CYS A 269 -1.39 11.30 11.69
N GLU A 270 -1.16 12.47 11.11
CA GLU A 270 0.20 12.95 10.80
C GLU A 270 1.04 13.19 12.05
N GLU A 271 0.47 13.82 13.09
CA GLU A 271 1.15 13.99 14.38
C GLU A 271 1.47 12.64 15.03
N THR A 272 0.55 11.68 14.97
CA THR A 272 0.78 10.33 15.52
C THR A 272 1.95 9.65 14.81
N GLY A 273 1.96 9.66 13.47
CA GLY A 273 3.07 9.13 12.68
C GLY A 273 4.39 9.84 12.98
N ARG A 274 4.37 11.17 13.14
CA ARG A 274 5.55 11.96 13.48
C ARG A 274 6.14 11.58 14.84
N VAL A 275 5.33 11.42 15.88
CA VAL A 275 5.83 11.01 17.20
C VAL A 275 6.47 9.63 17.15
N ILE A 276 5.86 8.68 16.43
CA ILE A 276 6.45 7.35 16.25
C ILE A 276 7.78 7.44 15.48
N GLY A 277 7.86 8.29 14.46
CA GLY A 277 9.12 8.52 13.72
C GLY A 277 10.20 9.21 14.56
N GLU A 278 9.84 10.19 15.38
CA GLU A 278 10.78 10.86 16.30
C GLU A 278 11.35 9.88 17.33
N GLU A 279 10.51 9.05 17.94
CA GLU A 279 10.93 7.98 18.85
C GLU A 279 11.80 6.92 18.14
N ALA A 280 11.41 6.50 16.93
CA ALA A 280 12.19 5.55 16.14
C ALA A 280 13.61 6.05 15.88
N LYS A 281 13.74 7.33 15.50
CA LYS A 281 15.03 7.98 15.24
C LYS A 281 15.90 8.07 16.49
N GLU A 282 15.31 8.39 17.64
CA GLU A 282 16.03 8.39 18.93
C GLU A 282 16.54 6.98 19.28
N LEU A 283 15.76 5.95 18.95
CA LEU A 283 16.10 4.54 19.18
C LEU A 283 16.96 3.91 18.08
N GLY A 284 17.41 4.69 17.09
CA GLY A 284 18.28 4.20 16.01
C GLY A 284 17.58 3.26 15.01
N ILE A 285 16.26 3.39 14.85
CA ILE A 285 15.46 2.62 13.90
C ILE A 285 15.14 3.49 12.67
N PRO A 286 15.83 3.28 11.53
CA PRO A 286 15.62 4.08 10.32
C PRO A 286 14.34 3.71 9.55
N LEU A 287 13.71 2.56 9.81
CA LEU A 287 12.48 2.14 9.14
C LEU A 287 11.50 1.45 10.08
N VAL A 288 10.25 1.87 10.04
CA VAL A 288 9.15 1.30 10.81
C VAL A 288 8.17 0.61 9.88
N LEU A 289 7.73 -0.59 10.26
CA LEU A 289 6.81 -1.43 9.49
C LEU A 289 5.37 -0.93 9.64
N ALA A 290 5.09 0.31 9.22
CA ALA A 290 3.80 0.96 9.34
C ALA A 290 3.65 2.09 8.31
N PRO A 291 2.40 2.49 7.96
CA PRO A 291 1.14 1.94 8.45
C PRO A 291 0.70 0.67 7.72
N ALA A 292 0.05 -0.22 8.47
CA ALA A 292 -0.83 -1.26 7.96
C ALA A 292 -2.27 -0.76 7.79
N PHE A 293 -2.88 -0.90 6.61
CA PHE A 293 -4.19 -0.28 6.33
C PHE A 293 -5.05 -1.07 5.32
N ASN A 294 -4.99 -2.40 5.39
CA ASN A 294 -5.89 -3.25 4.60
C ASN A 294 -7.37 -2.97 4.93
N ILE A 295 -8.23 -3.02 3.91
CA ILE A 295 -9.68 -2.78 4.05
C ILE A 295 -10.33 -3.69 5.11
N HIS A 296 -11.23 -3.12 5.91
CA HIS A 296 -12.09 -3.86 6.84
C HIS A 296 -13.20 -4.64 6.11
N ARG A 297 -12.82 -5.65 5.32
CA ARG A 297 -13.76 -6.44 4.50
C ARG A 297 -14.83 -7.18 5.33
N ASN A 298 -14.44 -7.70 6.49
CA ASN A 298 -15.32 -8.46 7.37
C ASN A 298 -14.93 -8.24 8.83
N PRO A 299 -15.88 -7.92 9.73
CA PRO A 299 -15.61 -7.55 11.13
C PRO A 299 -14.90 -8.62 11.95
N LEU A 300 -14.89 -9.89 11.49
CA LEU A 300 -14.22 -11.00 12.18
C LEU A 300 -12.73 -11.09 11.90
N ASN A 301 -12.18 -10.24 11.03
CA ASN A 301 -10.75 -10.26 10.76
C ASN A 301 -9.93 -9.76 11.97
N GLY A 302 -9.09 -10.63 12.54
CA GLY A 302 -8.39 -10.36 13.81
C GLY A 302 -7.41 -9.18 13.80
N ARG A 303 -6.97 -8.73 12.62
CA ARG A 303 -6.08 -7.56 12.46
C ARG A 303 -6.80 -6.26 12.11
N GLN A 304 -8.14 -6.22 12.11
CA GLN A 304 -8.84 -4.94 11.90
C GLN A 304 -8.40 -3.82 12.86
N PRO A 305 -8.13 -4.05 14.15
CA PRO A 305 -7.79 -2.95 15.04
C PRO A 305 -6.59 -2.10 14.61
N GLU A 306 -5.58 -2.69 13.96
CA GLU A 306 -4.41 -1.95 13.47
C GLU A 306 -4.63 -1.29 12.10
N TYR A 307 -5.62 -1.73 11.33
CA TYR A 307 -6.04 -1.12 10.06
C TYR A 307 -6.96 0.08 10.32
N PHE A 308 -7.50 0.71 9.27
CA PHE A 308 -8.17 2.02 9.38
C PHE A 308 -9.68 1.97 9.13
N SER A 309 -10.14 1.55 7.94
CA SER A 309 -11.55 1.61 7.57
C SER A 309 -11.96 0.53 6.55
N GLU A 310 -13.26 0.35 6.38
CA GLU A 310 -13.85 -0.36 5.23
C GLU A 310 -13.89 0.50 3.96
N ASP A 311 -13.85 1.83 4.12
CA ASP A 311 -13.83 2.78 3.01
C ASP A 311 -12.39 3.03 2.52
N PRO A 312 -12.11 2.86 1.22
CA PRO A 312 -10.76 3.02 0.67
C PRO A 312 -10.26 4.47 0.74
N TYR A 313 -11.13 5.46 0.58
CA TYR A 313 -10.73 6.86 0.59
C TYR A 313 -10.32 7.31 1.99
N LEU A 314 -11.16 7.05 3.00
CA LEU A 314 -10.83 7.34 4.39
C LEU A 314 -9.58 6.59 4.85
N SER A 315 -9.51 5.28 4.60
CA SER A 315 -8.36 4.45 4.98
C SER A 315 -7.07 4.96 4.35
N GLY A 316 -7.07 5.19 3.03
CA GLY A 316 -5.90 5.64 2.29
C GLY A 316 -5.45 7.05 2.67
N VAL A 317 -6.37 8.01 2.79
CA VAL A 317 -6.02 9.39 3.18
C VAL A 317 -5.42 9.42 4.59
N MET A 318 -6.04 8.73 5.55
CA MET A 318 -5.55 8.72 6.93
C MET A 318 -4.19 8.02 7.05
N ALA A 319 -3.99 6.89 6.34
CA ALA A 319 -2.71 6.19 6.29
C ALA A 319 -1.61 7.02 5.60
N GLY A 320 -1.94 7.74 4.53
CA GLY A 320 -1.01 8.63 3.83
C GLY A 320 -0.49 9.76 4.71
N HIS A 321 -1.38 10.43 5.46
CA HIS A 321 -0.98 11.44 6.44
C HIS A 321 -0.13 10.85 7.57
N TYR A 322 -0.47 9.66 8.05
CA TYR A 322 0.34 8.95 9.04
C TYR A 322 1.78 8.70 8.54
N ALA A 323 1.95 8.17 7.33
CA ALA A 323 3.29 7.94 6.77
C ALA A 323 4.05 9.23 6.47
N ARG A 324 3.36 10.29 6.03
CA ARG A 324 3.97 11.61 5.87
C ARG A 324 4.56 12.12 7.18
N GLY A 325 3.81 12.00 8.27
CA GLY A 325 4.28 12.36 9.60
C GLY A 325 5.54 11.60 10.00
N MET A 326 5.52 10.28 9.84
CA MET A 326 6.65 9.41 10.14
C MET A 326 7.91 9.78 9.34
N GLU A 327 7.79 9.94 8.02
CA GLU A 327 8.93 10.30 7.17
C GLU A 327 9.40 11.74 7.37
N SER A 328 8.53 12.66 7.81
CA SER A 328 8.93 14.02 8.17
C SER A 328 9.89 14.07 9.37
N ALA A 329 9.85 13.06 10.25
CA ALA A 329 10.80 12.91 11.36
C ALA A 329 12.17 12.35 10.92
N GLY A 330 12.26 11.85 9.68
CA GLY A 330 13.46 11.21 9.14
C GLY A 330 13.49 9.69 9.33
N THR A 331 12.34 9.05 9.50
CA THR A 331 12.21 7.58 9.61
C THR A 331 11.33 7.05 8.48
N ALA A 332 11.80 6.04 7.76
CA ALA A 332 11.09 5.44 6.63
C ALA A 332 9.79 4.76 7.07
N ALA A 333 8.71 4.98 6.30
CA ALA A 333 7.45 4.27 6.43
C ALA A 333 7.40 3.03 5.53
N CYS A 334 6.50 2.11 5.86
CA CYS A 334 6.25 0.86 5.13
C CYS A 334 4.75 0.59 5.00
N TYR A 335 4.19 0.79 3.81
CA TYR A 335 2.78 0.45 3.55
C TYR A 335 2.59 -1.06 3.55
N LYS A 336 1.62 -1.56 4.32
CA LYS A 336 1.34 -3.01 4.41
C LYS A 336 -0.15 -3.38 4.60
N HIS A 337 -0.59 -4.58 4.24
CA HIS A 337 0.12 -5.64 3.50
C HIS A 337 -0.45 -5.71 2.08
N LEU A 338 0.37 -5.46 1.08
CA LEU A 338 -0.01 -5.32 -0.32
C LEU A 338 -0.27 -6.69 -0.98
N ILE A 339 -1.47 -7.08 -1.42
CA ILE A 339 -2.81 -6.57 -1.11
C ILE A 339 -3.73 -7.73 -0.68
N GLY A 340 -4.94 -7.42 -0.22
CA GLY A 340 -6.00 -8.42 -0.03
C GLY A 340 -5.84 -9.31 1.20
N ASN A 341 -5.01 -8.90 2.16
CA ASN A 341 -4.78 -9.59 3.44
C ASN A 341 -5.88 -9.27 4.46
N ASN A 342 -7.12 -9.64 4.15
CA ASN A 342 -8.30 -9.29 4.94
C ASN A 342 -8.86 -10.49 5.75
N CYS A 343 -8.08 -11.56 5.87
CA CYS A 343 -8.45 -12.77 6.61
C CYS A 343 -7.20 -13.44 7.21
N GLU A 344 -7.10 -13.41 8.53
CA GLU A 344 -5.98 -14.01 9.26
C GLU A 344 -5.95 -15.55 9.18
N SER A 345 -7.12 -16.18 9.13
CA SER A 345 -7.25 -17.63 9.07
C SER A 345 -6.52 -18.19 7.85
N SER A 346 -5.49 -18.99 8.11
CA SER A 346 -4.63 -19.60 7.09
C SER A 346 -4.01 -18.59 6.10
N ARG A 347 -3.69 -17.35 6.52
CA ARG A 347 -3.22 -16.28 5.62
C ARG A 347 -2.01 -16.61 4.73
N LYS A 348 -1.11 -17.52 5.15
CA LYS A 348 0.00 -18.02 4.32
C LYS A 348 -0.41 -18.97 3.19
N ARG A 349 -1.63 -19.51 3.26
CA ARG A 349 -2.15 -20.56 2.38
C ARG A 349 -3.57 -20.28 1.88
N ASN A 350 -4.10 -19.07 2.11
CA ASN A 350 -5.38 -18.65 1.57
C ASN A 350 -5.18 -17.83 0.28
N GLN A 351 -6.24 -17.72 -0.51
CA GLN A 351 -6.25 -16.83 -1.67
C GLN A 351 -7.52 -16.00 -1.67
N SER A 352 -7.36 -14.73 -1.99
CA SER A 352 -8.48 -13.83 -2.23
C SER A 352 -8.82 -13.86 -3.72
N LEU A 353 -10.06 -14.25 -4.05
CA LEU A 353 -10.60 -14.16 -5.41
C LEU A 353 -11.31 -12.81 -5.54
N ILE A 354 -10.74 -11.92 -6.36
CA ILE A 354 -11.15 -10.53 -6.44
C ILE A 354 -11.27 -10.14 -7.91
N SER A 355 -12.33 -9.41 -8.28
CA SER A 355 -12.43 -8.83 -9.62
C SER A 355 -11.40 -7.73 -9.80
N GLU A 356 -10.99 -7.47 -11.05
CA GLU A 356 -10.08 -6.36 -11.31
C GLU A 356 -10.72 -5.03 -10.93
N ARG A 357 -12.03 -4.86 -11.19
CA ARG A 357 -12.77 -3.68 -10.73
C ARG A 357 -12.67 -3.48 -9.22
N ALA A 358 -12.85 -4.52 -8.40
CA ALA A 358 -12.75 -4.38 -6.95
C ALA A 358 -11.30 -4.16 -6.49
N ILE A 359 -10.30 -4.75 -7.16
CA ILE A 359 -8.89 -4.42 -6.90
C ILE A 359 -8.66 -2.92 -7.13
N ARG A 360 -9.12 -2.38 -8.26
CA ARG A 360 -8.88 -1.00 -8.69
C ARG A 360 -9.74 0.05 -8.01
N GLU A 361 -10.92 -0.31 -7.50
CA GLU A 361 -11.83 0.64 -6.82
C GLU A 361 -11.79 0.53 -5.28
N ILE A 362 -11.31 -0.59 -4.72
CA ILE A 362 -11.37 -0.83 -3.27
C ILE A 362 -9.97 -1.18 -2.73
N TYR A 363 -9.43 -2.34 -3.08
CA TYR A 363 -8.27 -2.90 -2.37
C TYR A 363 -6.96 -2.15 -2.67
N PHE A 364 -6.59 -2.03 -3.94
CA PHE A 364 -5.40 -1.29 -4.36
C PHE A 364 -5.68 0.24 -4.36
N ARG A 365 -6.92 0.65 -4.61
CA ARG A 365 -7.34 2.06 -4.55
C ARG A 365 -6.99 2.75 -3.23
N THR A 366 -7.09 2.00 -2.14
CA THR A 366 -6.68 2.46 -0.81
C THR A 366 -5.20 2.88 -0.77
N TYR A 367 -4.32 2.11 -1.42
CA TYR A 367 -2.88 2.42 -1.53
C TYR A 367 -2.64 3.60 -2.47
N GLU A 368 -3.39 3.71 -3.57
CA GLU A 368 -3.31 4.87 -4.47
C GLU A 368 -3.61 6.17 -3.70
N TYR A 369 -4.70 6.21 -2.91
CA TYR A 369 -5.01 7.38 -2.09
C TYR A 369 -3.91 7.70 -1.07
N ALA A 370 -3.32 6.69 -0.42
CA ALA A 370 -2.22 6.90 0.50
C ALA A 370 -0.97 7.45 -0.23
N MET A 371 -0.62 6.91 -1.40
CA MET A 371 0.53 7.35 -2.22
C MET A 371 0.36 8.75 -2.79
N GLU A 372 -0.87 9.18 -3.08
CA GLU A 372 -1.18 10.54 -3.52
C GLU A 372 -0.97 11.58 -2.41
N ILE A 373 -1.21 11.21 -1.15
CA ILE A 373 -0.90 12.07 0.01
C ILE A 373 0.60 12.04 0.31
N HIS A 374 1.20 10.84 0.31
CA HIS A 374 2.62 10.63 0.55
C HIS A 374 3.09 9.30 -0.04
N MET A 375 4.05 9.35 -0.96
CA MET A 375 4.69 8.16 -1.50
C MET A 375 5.65 7.58 -0.44
N PRO A 376 5.45 6.34 0.03
CA PRO A 376 6.26 5.77 1.11
C PRO A 376 7.64 5.38 0.60
N ALA A 377 8.59 5.27 1.52
CA ALA A 377 9.92 4.73 1.26
C ALA A 377 9.89 3.22 0.92
N SER A 378 8.92 2.49 1.48
CA SER A 378 8.84 1.05 1.29
C SER A 378 7.40 0.51 1.29
N VAL A 379 7.23 -0.69 0.74
CA VAL A 379 5.96 -1.44 0.74
C VAL A 379 6.22 -2.89 1.10
N MET A 380 5.35 -3.49 1.91
CA MET A 380 5.42 -4.90 2.27
C MET A 380 4.29 -5.68 1.58
N THR A 381 4.67 -6.73 0.87
CA THR A 381 3.71 -7.68 0.26
C THR A 381 3.04 -8.54 1.32
N ALA A 382 1.87 -9.09 1.01
CA ALA A 382 1.11 -9.93 1.93
C ALA A 382 1.47 -11.42 1.84
N TYR A 383 1.12 -12.18 2.88
CA TYR A 383 1.26 -13.64 2.86
C TYR A 383 0.36 -14.34 1.85
N ASN A 384 -0.85 -13.81 1.62
CA ASN A 384 -1.87 -14.49 0.84
C ASN A 384 -1.57 -14.46 -0.65
N ALA A 385 -2.25 -15.34 -1.38
CA ALA A 385 -2.40 -15.19 -2.82
C ALA A 385 -3.59 -14.27 -3.16
N VAL A 386 -3.51 -13.64 -4.32
CA VAL A 386 -4.65 -12.96 -4.96
C VAL A 386 -4.79 -13.55 -6.34
N ASN A 387 -6.00 -14.03 -6.67
CA ASN A 387 -6.31 -14.57 -7.99
C ASN A 387 -5.32 -15.65 -8.47
N GLY A 388 -4.90 -16.53 -7.55
CA GLY A 388 -4.04 -17.69 -7.86
C GLY A 388 -2.53 -17.44 -7.86
N CYS A 389 -2.06 -16.22 -7.61
CA CYS A 389 -0.63 -15.91 -7.46
C CYS A 389 -0.35 -15.32 -6.07
N PRO A 390 0.66 -15.81 -5.31
CA PRO A 390 1.12 -15.16 -4.08
C PRO A 390 1.52 -13.71 -4.33
N THR A 391 1.12 -12.76 -3.47
CA THR A 391 1.41 -11.33 -3.74
C THR A 391 2.90 -11.02 -3.81
N ALA A 392 3.73 -11.76 -3.06
CA ALA A 392 5.18 -11.63 -3.11
C ALA A 392 5.81 -12.14 -4.42
N ALA A 393 5.09 -12.91 -5.24
CA ALA A 393 5.57 -13.43 -6.53
C ALA A 393 4.74 -12.90 -7.72
N ASP A 394 3.92 -11.87 -7.52
CA ASP A 394 3.02 -11.34 -8.54
C ASP A 394 3.62 -10.11 -9.25
N GLU A 395 4.20 -10.30 -10.43
CA GLU A 395 4.82 -9.20 -11.20
C GLU A 395 3.80 -8.12 -11.62
N GLU A 396 2.54 -8.49 -11.91
CA GLU A 396 1.51 -7.51 -12.26
C GLU A 396 1.13 -6.62 -11.07
N LEU A 397 1.25 -7.14 -9.84
CA LEU A 397 1.07 -6.33 -8.63
C LEU A 397 2.25 -5.38 -8.41
N ILE A 398 3.47 -5.93 -8.39
CA ILE A 398 4.67 -5.18 -7.98
C ILE A 398 5.16 -4.28 -9.11
N MET A 399 5.35 -4.83 -10.31
CA MET A 399 5.88 -4.09 -11.45
C MET A 399 4.77 -3.32 -12.17
N GLY A 400 3.60 -3.93 -12.39
CA GLY A 400 2.48 -3.30 -13.06
C GLY A 400 1.77 -2.22 -12.23
N LEU A 401 0.97 -2.63 -11.25
CA LEU A 401 0.11 -1.72 -10.48
C LEU A 401 0.92 -0.74 -9.64
N LEU A 402 1.92 -1.23 -8.89
CA LEU A 402 2.67 -0.41 -7.94
C LEU A 402 3.70 0.50 -8.64
N ARG A 403 4.56 -0.06 -9.51
CA ARG A 403 5.64 0.72 -10.15
C ARG A 403 5.20 1.44 -11.42
N GLU A 404 4.69 0.74 -12.44
CA GLU A 404 4.37 1.37 -13.73
C GLU A 404 3.13 2.29 -13.65
N GLU A 405 2.02 1.84 -13.08
CA GLU A 405 0.79 2.64 -13.06
C GLU A 405 0.77 3.74 -11.99
N ASN A 406 1.56 3.59 -10.92
CA ASN A 406 1.54 4.49 -9.75
C ASN A 406 2.90 5.10 -9.38
N GLY A 407 3.97 4.78 -10.10
CA GLY A 407 5.26 5.48 -9.99
C GLY A 407 6.05 5.20 -8.72
N PHE A 408 5.78 4.11 -8.00
CA PHE A 408 6.55 3.76 -6.81
C PHE A 408 8.00 3.42 -7.15
N ASP A 409 8.94 4.15 -6.55
CA ASP A 409 10.39 3.95 -6.75
C ASP A 409 11.12 3.55 -5.45
N GLY A 410 10.38 3.28 -4.38
CA GLY A 410 10.93 2.72 -3.15
C GLY A 410 11.28 1.24 -3.28
N PHE A 411 11.63 0.62 -2.16
CA PHE A 411 11.88 -0.82 -2.12
C PHE A 411 10.67 -1.62 -1.63
N VAL A 412 10.51 -2.82 -2.17
CA VAL A 412 9.45 -3.76 -1.79
C VAL A 412 10.06 -4.87 -0.94
N MET A 413 9.39 -5.25 0.14
CA MET A 413 9.80 -6.39 0.97
C MET A 413 8.69 -7.44 1.10
N THR A 414 9.08 -8.65 1.48
CA THR A 414 8.12 -9.68 1.87
C THR A 414 7.62 -9.42 3.30
N ASP A 415 6.46 -9.98 3.64
CA ASP A 415 6.14 -10.24 5.05
C ASP A 415 7.02 -11.39 5.58
N TRP A 416 7.16 -11.50 6.89
CA TRP A 416 8.09 -12.40 7.56
C TRP A 416 7.75 -13.86 7.31
N THR A 417 8.68 -14.65 6.80
CA THR A 417 8.57 -16.10 6.55
C THR A 417 7.67 -16.43 5.34
N THR A 418 7.55 -15.49 4.39
CA THR A 418 6.82 -15.72 3.14
C THR A 418 7.41 -16.88 2.32
N TYR A 419 8.71 -17.14 2.44
CA TYR A 419 9.37 -18.30 1.81
C TYR A 419 8.84 -19.67 2.28
N ASP A 420 8.05 -19.73 3.37
CA ASP A 420 7.39 -20.97 3.80
C ASP A 420 6.41 -21.50 2.73
N THR A 421 5.88 -20.61 1.88
CA THR A 421 4.84 -20.94 0.90
C THR A 421 5.10 -20.38 -0.50
N VAL A 422 6.16 -19.59 -0.69
CA VAL A 422 6.50 -18.94 -1.97
C VAL A 422 7.96 -19.18 -2.33
N ASP A 423 8.23 -19.51 -3.60
CA ASP A 423 9.58 -19.74 -4.11
C ASP A 423 10.44 -18.46 -4.04
N VAL A 424 11.67 -18.58 -3.53
CA VAL A 424 12.59 -17.45 -3.33
C VAL A 424 12.93 -16.73 -4.63
N ALA A 425 13.20 -17.47 -5.70
CA ALA A 425 13.55 -16.84 -6.98
C ALA A 425 12.36 -16.14 -7.60
N ALA A 426 11.15 -16.73 -7.51
CA ALA A 426 9.92 -16.10 -7.97
C ALA A 426 9.68 -14.75 -7.25
N MET A 427 9.95 -14.67 -5.94
CA MET A 427 9.81 -13.41 -5.21
C MET A 427 10.78 -12.33 -5.71
N VAL A 428 12.06 -12.68 -5.87
CA VAL A 428 13.07 -11.76 -6.40
C VAL A 428 12.72 -11.31 -7.81
N GLN A 429 12.36 -12.26 -8.68
CA GLN A 429 12.02 -11.98 -10.07
C GLN A 429 10.80 -11.05 -10.18
N ALA A 430 9.82 -11.19 -9.30
CA ALA A 430 8.64 -10.33 -9.25
C ALA A 430 8.92 -8.90 -8.77
N GLY A 431 10.12 -8.62 -8.23
CA GLY A 431 10.53 -7.28 -7.79
C GLY A 431 10.58 -7.09 -6.28
N ASN A 432 10.51 -8.16 -5.48
CA ASN A 432 10.84 -8.04 -4.06
C ASN A 432 12.33 -7.75 -3.88
N CYS A 433 12.61 -6.62 -3.22
CA CYS A 433 13.95 -6.13 -2.96
C CYS A 433 14.59 -6.76 -1.72
N TRP A 434 13.77 -7.18 -0.76
CA TRP A 434 14.26 -7.71 0.52
C TRP A 434 13.35 -8.79 1.09
N ILE A 435 13.92 -9.98 1.32
CA ILE A 435 13.23 -11.17 1.83
C ILE A 435 13.39 -11.25 3.34
N THR A 436 12.27 -11.45 4.04
CA THR A 436 12.17 -11.39 5.49
C THR A 436 11.48 -12.65 6.09
N PRO A 437 11.89 -13.07 7.32
CA PRO A 437 13.23 -12.83 7.83
C PRO A 437 14.24 -13.51 6.88
N GLY A 438 15.51 -13.48 7.22
CA GLY A 438 16.49 -14.24 6.46
C GLY A 438 17.39 -14.99 7.41
N SER A 439 18.54 -15.41 6.89
CA SER A 439 19.56 -16.11 7.64
C SER A 439 20.91 -15.44 7.42
N ASN A 440 21.80 -15.57 8.40
CA ASN A 440 23.21 -15.19 8.26
C ASN A 440 24.04 -16.23 7.51
N ASP A 441 23.46 -17.41 7.25
CA ASP A 441 24.06 -18.43 6.40
C ASP A 441 23.57 -18.30 4.95
N ASN A 442 23.92 -19.29 4.12
CA ASN A 442 23.63 -19.27 2.70
C ASN A 442 22.28 -19.87 2.31
N THR A 443 21.43 -20.27 3.28
CA THR A 443 20.18 -21.02 3.02
C THR A 443 19.30 -20.35 1.97
N TYR A 444 19.14 -19.03 2.02
CA TYR A 444 18.32 -18.28 1.07
C TYR A 444 19.15 -17.60 -0.03
N THR A 445 20.39 -17.21 0.25
CA THR A 445 21.25 -16.57 -0.76
C THR A 445 21.64 -17.55 -1.87
N ASP A 446 21.90 -18.82 -1.54
CA ASP A 446 22.21 -19.86 -2.54
C ASP A 446 21.01 -20.14 -3.45
N GLN A 447 19.78 -20.00 -2.95
CA GLN A 447 18.58 -20.13 -3.78
C GLN A 447 18.46 -19.00 -4.82
N ILE A 448 18.88 -17.78 -4.46
CA ILE A 448 18.93 -16.64 -5.38
C ILE A 448 20.04 -16.86 -6.42
N VAL A 449 21.24 -17.25 -5.99
CA VAL A 449 22.37 -17.53 -6.90
C VAL A 449 22.01 -18.63 -7.88
N LYS A 450 21.45 -19.74 -7.40
CA LYS A 450 20.94 -20.83 -8.24
C LYS A 450 19.83 -20.36 -9.19
N GLY A 451 18.95 -19.46 -8.73
CA GLY A 451 17.92 -18.84 -9.57
C GLY A 451 18.49 -18.05 -10.74
N LEU A 452 19.62 -17.36 -10.56
CA LEU A 452 20.36 -16.69 -11.64
C LEU A 452 20.97 -17.70 -12.62
N GLU A 453 21.63 -18.75 -12.10
CA GLU A 453 22.26 -19.80 -12.90
C GLU A 453 21.26 -20.56 -13.78
N GLU A 454 20.05 -20.79 -13.25
CA GLU A 454 18.94 -21.45 -13.94
C GLU A 454 18.13 -20.50 -14.84
N GLY A 455 18.44 -19.20 -14.85
CA GLY A 455 17.71 -18.19 -15.63
C GLY A 455 16.30 -17.90 -15.12
N ARG A 456 15.97 -18.29 -13.88
CA ARG A 456 14.70 -17.97 -13.21
C ARG A 456 14.68 -16.54 -12.65
N ILE A 457 15.87 -15.96 -12.44
CA ILE A 457 16.05 -14.57 -12.04
C ILE A 457 16.87 -13.88 -13.12
N ASP A 458 16.37 -12.75 -13.62
CA ASP A 458 17.18 -11.86 -14.46
C ASP A 458 18.18 -11.07 -13.59
N LEU A 459 19.45 -11.02 -13.98
CA LEU A 459 20.48 -10.31 -13.20
C LEU A 459 20.19 -8.80 -13.09
N GLY A 460 19.62 -8.20 -14.14
CA GLY A 460 19.16 -6.81 -14.13
C GLY A 460 18.05 -6.60 -13.11
N ARG A 461 17.10 -7.53 -12.99
CA ARG A 461 16.03 -7.47 -11.97
C ARG A 461 16.62 -7.50 -10.55
N LEU A 462 17.59 -8.37 -10.29
CA LEU A 462 18.27 -8.41 -8.99
C LEU A 462 19.03 -7.10 -8.69
N ARG A 463 19.65 -6.48 -9.70
CA ARG A 463 20.32 -5.18 -9.55
C ARG A 463 19.34 -4.03 -9.31
N GLU A 464 18.20 -4.01 -10.02
CA GLU A 464 17.12 -3.02 -9.78
C GLU A 464 16.61 -3.10 -8.35
N ASN A 465 16.37 -4.31 -7.86
CA ASN A 465 15.93 -4.60 -6.51
C ASN A 465 16.92 -4.07 -5.47
N VAL A 466 18.22 -4.38 -5.62
CA VAL A 466 19.26 -3.89 -4.70
C VAL A 466 19.45 -2.38 -4.81
N ALA A 467 19.38 -1.80 -6.01
CA ALA A 467 19.49 -0.36 -6.21
C ALA A 467 18.35 0.41 -5.50
N ALA A 468 17.12 -0.11 -5.51
CA ALA A 468 15.99 0.46 -4.78
C ALA A 468 16.18 0.40 -3.26
N LEU A 469 16.67 -0.73 -2.75
CA LEU A 469 17.01 -0.89 -1.33
C LEU A 469 18.10 0.11 -0.90
N ILE A 470 19.23 0.16 -1.63
CA ILE A 470 20.36 1.03 -1.32
C ILE A 470 19.96 2.51 -1.40
N ARG A 471 19.18 2.90 -2.40
CA ARG A 471 18.66 4.27 -2.52
C ARG A 471 17.78 4.65 -1.32
N THR A 472 16.96 3.72 -0.85
CA THR A 472 16.12 3.96 0.33
C THR A 472 16.97 4.08 1.58
N MET A 473 17.93 3.17 1.79
CA MET A 473 18.87 3.27 2.91
C MET A 473 19.60 4.62 2.90
N ALA A 474 20.08 5.07 1.74
CA ALA A 474 20.79 6.34 1.59
C ALA A 474 19.96 7.57 2.00
N ARG A 475 18.62 7.48 1.98
CA ARG A 475 17.72 8.56 2.41
C ARG A 475 17.49 8.60 3.93
N PHE A 476 17.59 7.47 4.62
CA PHE A 476 17.14 7.33 6.01
C PHE A 476 18.22 6.84 6.99
N ALA A 477 19.43 6.57 6.52
CA ALA A 477 20.56 6.08 7.33
C ALA A 477 21.58 7.16 7.71
#